data_AF-A0A839FD36-F1
#
_entry.id   AF-A0A839FD36-F1
#
_cell.length_a   1.000
_cell.length_b   1.000
_cell.length_c   1.000
_cell.angle_alpha   90.00
_cell.angle_beta   90.00
_cell.angle_gamma   90.00
#
_symmetry.space_group_name_H-M   'P 1'
#
loop_
_entity.id
_entity.type
_entity.pdbx_description
1 polymer ?
#
loop_
_entity_poly.entity_id
_entity_poly.type
_entity_poly.pdbx_seq_one_letter_code
_entity_poly.pdbx_strand_id
1 'polypeptide(L)'
;MQLKPLWRAVPRSASLLVLAVLALVWTKTFLWAPLLLLAIFFFAVDVLGIHKRMLSKGESMEETPSTYGVLGDYVVDEAPSHGLFIRLCERAVFVDIKQDRMVDLRKARAAFLYEHQAALDEQLCRFMRANPSFATRSIRYIGLHSEDIEQGEVFRDPDGYTLLKGLTFIA
;
A
#
# COMPACT_ATOMS: atom_id res chain seq x y z
N MET A 1 -28.44 4.22 -7.16
CA MET A 1 -27.89 4.72 -5.88
C MET A 1 -28.21 3.69 -4.79
N GLN A 2 -27.31 2.74 -4.54
CA GLN A 2 -27.54 1.67 -3.56
C GLN A 2 -27.12 2.16 -2.17
N LEU A 3 -28.09 2.40 -1.29
CA LEU A 3 -27.84 2.61 0.13
C LEU A 3 -27.31 1.30 0.72
N LYS A 4 -26.00 1.23 0.97
CA LYS A 4 -25.42 0.13 1.74
C LYS A 4 -26.04 0.17 3.15
N PRO A 5 -26.58 -0.94 3.66
CA PRO A 5 -27.22 -0.94 4.97
C PRO A 5 -26.19 -0.60 6.05
N LEU A 6 -26.49 0.45 6.84
CA LEU A 6 -25.75 0.97 8.00
C LEU A 6 -25.35 -0.09 9.06
N TRP A 7 -25.83 -1.33 8.92
CA TRP A 7 -25.81 -2.39 9.91
C TRP A 7 -24.51 -3.19 9.79
N ARG A 8 -23.76 -3.02 8.68
CA ARG A 8 -22.41 -3.56 8.49
C ARG A 8 -21.33 -2.78 9.24
N ALA A 9 -21.67 -1.66 9.88
CA ALA A 9 -20.73 -0.78 10.57
C ALA A 9 -20.81 -0.86 12.10
N VAL A 10 -21.58 -1.79 12.67
CA VAL A 10 -21.41 -2.12 14.10
C VAL A 10 -20.30 -3.15 14.17
N PRO A 11 -19.11 -2.79 14.68
CA PRO A 11 -18.03 -3.76 14.80
C PRO A 11 -18.51 -4.86 15.74
N ARG A 12 -18.32 -6.13 15.35
CA ARG A 12 -18.79 -7.31 16.12
C ARG A 12 -18.29 -7.28 17.57
N SER A 13 -17.18 -6.58 17.81
CA SER A 13 -16.60 -6.26 19.12
C SER A 13 -17.50 -5.39 20.00
N ALA A 14 -18.29 -4.45 19.45
CA ALA A 14 -19.23 -3.64 20.23
C ALA A 14 -20.36 -4.50 20.84
N SER A 15 -20.88 -5.48 20.09
CA SER A 15 -21.89 -6.42 20.59
C SER A 15 -21.33 -7.33 21.69
N LEU A 16 -20.08 -7.80 21.53
CA LEU A 16 -19.38 -8.59 22.55
C LEU A 16 -19.13 -7.81 23.84
N LEU A 17 -18.79 -6.52 23.72
CA LEU A 17 -18.56 -5.65 24.86
C LEU A 17 -19.85 -5.39 25.67
N VAL A 18 -20.98 -5.17 24.98
CA VAL A 18 -22.30 -5.03 25.63
C VAL A 18 -22.71 -6.32 26.34
N LEU A 19 -22.54 -7.49 25.70
CA LEU A 19 -22.84 -8.79 26.32
C LEU A 19 -21.99 -9.07 27.55
N ALA A 20 -20.69 -8.75 27.51
CA ALA A 20 -19.79 -8.93 28.64
C ALA A 20 -20.13 -8.03 29.83
N VAL A 21 -20.47 -6.76 29.57
CA VAL A 21 -20.92 -5.82 30.62
C VAL A 21 -22.23 -6.27 31.25
N LEU A 22 -23.21 -6.69 30.44
CA LEU A 22 -24.49 -7.21 30.93
C LEU A 22 -24.30 -8.46 31.80
N ALA A 23 -23.45 -9.40 31.37
CA ALA A 23 -23.14 -10.61 32.14
C ALA A 23 -22.50 -10.28 33.50
N LEU A 24 -21.58 -9.32 33.54
CA LEU A 24 -20.87 -8.92 34.76
C LEU A 24 -21.80 -8.23 35.78
N VAL A 25 -22.67 -7.32 35.31
CA VAL A 25 -23.64 -6.61 36.16
C VAL A 25 -24.70 -7.56 36.71
N TRP A 26 -25.17 -8.51 35.90
CA TRP A 26 -26.31 -9.35 36.26
C TRP A 26 -25.93 -10.53 37.16
N THR A 27 -24.75 -11.10 36.97
CA THR A 27 -24.29 -12.25 37.76
C THR A 27 -23.58 -11.87 39.06
N LYS A 28 -23.19 -10.60 39.25
CA LYS A 28 -22.43 -10.09 40.41
C LYS A 28 -21.21 -10.94 40.79
N THR A 29 -20.65 -11.69 39.84
CA THR A 29 -19.52 -12.58 40.07
C THR A 29 -18.33 -12.12 39.23
N PHE A 30 -17.15 -12.11 39.85
CA PHE A 30 -15.88 -11.73 39.20
C PHE A 30 -15.41 -12.72 38.13
N LEU A 31 -16.11 -13.84 37.97
CA LEU A 31 -15.78 -14.91 37.03
C LEU A 31 -15.72 -14.43 35.56
N TRP A 32 -16.45 -13.36 35.23
CA TRP A 32 -16.58 -12.81 33.87
C TRP A 32 -15.58 -11.69 33.55
N ALA A 33 -14.76 -11.27 34.52
CA ALA A 33 -13.75 -10.23 34.32
C ALA A 33 -12.75 -10.52 33.19
N PRO A 34 -12.28 -11.78 32.98
CA PRO A 34 -11.40 -12.10 31.85
C PRO A 34 -12.07 -11.90 30.48
N LEU A 35 -13.37 -12.21 30.37
CA LEU A 35 -14.15 -12.01 29.14
C LEU A 35 -14.36 -10.53 28.83
N LEU A 36 -14.54 -9.70 29.86
CA LEU A 36 -14.64 -8.25 29.72
C LEU A 36 -13.31 -7.65 29.24
N LEU A 37 -12.18 -8.07 29.81
CA LEU A 37 -10.85 -7.67 29.35
C LEU A 37 -10.60 -8.06 27.89
N LEU A 38 -10.99 -9.27 27.49
CA LEU A 38 -10.87 -9.74 26.11
C LEU A 38 -11.74 -8.89 25.16
N ALA A 39 -12.97 -8.55 25.55
CA ALA A 39 -13.86 -7.72 24.75
C ALA A 39 -13.33 -6.29 24.59
N ILE A 40 -12.77 -5.70 25.64
CA ILE A 40 -12.11 -4.38 25.59
C ILE A 40 -10.91 -4.43 24.64
N PHE A 41 -10.08 -5.49 24.73
CA PHE A 41 -8.93 -5.66 23.84
C PHE A 41 -9.36 -5.73 22.37
N PHE A 42 -10.35 -6.57 22.03
CA PHE A 42 -10.85 -6.66 20.66
C PHE A 42 -11.49 -5.36 20.17
N PHE A 43 -12.21 -4.64 21.05
CA PHE A 43 -12.77 -3.34 20.72
C PHE A 43 -11.68 -2.29 20.45
N ALA A 44 -10.63 -2.25 21.26
CA ALA A 44 -9.49 -1.36 21.03
C ALA A 44 -8.78 -1.68 19.70
N VAL A 45 -8.55 -2.97 19.40
CA VAL A 45 -7.96 -3.40 18.13
C VAL A 45 -8.85 -3.05 16.94
N ASP A 46 -10.17 -3.24 17.04
CA ASP A 46 -11.10 -2.87 15.98
C ASP A 46 -11.15 -1.36 15.77
N VAL A 47 -11.25 -0.55 16.83
CA VAL A 47 -11.32 0.92 16.70
C VAL A 47 -10.01 1.50 16.17
N LEU A 48 -8.86 1.07 16.72
CA LEU A 48 -7.54 1.51 16.23
C LEU A 48 -7.26 0.98 14.82
N GLY A 49 -7.68 -0.24 14.51
CA GLY A 49 -7.56 -0.86 13.19
C GLY A 49 -8.46 -0.22 12.14
N ILE A 50 -9.68 0.21 12.52
CA ILE A 50 -10.57 0.98 11.65
C ILE A 50 -9.98 2.37 11.39
N HIS A 51 -9.38 3.02 12.38
CA HIS A 51 -8.71 4.31 12.17
C HIS A 51 -7.55 4.17 11.17
N LYS A 52 -6.71 3.14 11.32
CA LYS A 52 -5.67 2.81 10.33
C LYS A 52 -6.23 2.50 8.93
N ARG A 53 -7.30 1.71 8.83
CA ARG A 53 -7.93 1.38 7.53
C ARG A 53 -8.64 2.54 6.87
N MET A 54 -9.16 3.49 7.66
CA MET A 54 -9.85 4.68 7.16
C MET A 54 -8.84 5.72 6.67
N LEU A 55 -7.69 5.86 7.35
CA LEU A 55 -6.53 6.62 6.86
C LEU A 55 -5.93 5.98 5.60
N SER A 56 -5.84 4.66 5.54
CA SER A 56 -5.31 3.92 4.37
C SER A 56 -6.24 3.92 3.14
N LYS A 57 -7.48 4.44 3.24
CA LYS A 57 -8.45 4.46 2.14
C LYS A 57 -8.62 5.82 1.47
N GLY A 58 -7.93 6.84 1.97
CA GLY A 58 -7.75 8.12 1.31
C GLY A 58 -6.31 8.20 0.83
N GLU A 59 -6.14 8.65 -0.41
CA GLU A 59 -4.90 9.19 -0.96
C GLU A 59 -3.90 9.62 0.10
N SER A 60 -2.82 8.86 0.27
CA SER A 60 -1.61 9.38 0.90
C SER A 60 -0.41 8.90 0.11
N MET A 61 -0.28 9.50 -1.07
CA MET A 61 1.02 9.98 -1.54
C MET A 61 1.05 11.50 -1.30
N GLU A 62 0.70 11.94 -0.09
CA GLU A 62 0.85 13.35 0.32
C GLU A 62 2.26 13.57 0.86
N GLU A 63 3.23 13.44 -0.04
CA GLU A 63 4.36 14.36 -0.10
C GLU A 63 4.89 14.22 -1.52
N THR A 64 4.56 15.19 -2.38
CA THR A 64 5.25 15.29 -3.67
C THR A 64 6.73 15.45 -3.32
N PRO A 65 7.60 14.50 -3.72
CA PRO A 65 8.99 14.54 -3.29
C PRO A 65 9.61 15.84 -3.77
N SER A 66 10.36 16.49 -2.88
CA SER A 66 11.05 17.75 -3.19
C SER A 66 12.10 17.60 -4.31
N THR A 67 12.56 16.37 -4.54
CA THR A 67 13.55 16.01 -5.56
C THR A 67 13.28 14.64 -6.16
N TYR A 68 13.48 14.54 -7.48
CA TYR A 68 13.41 13.29 -8.25
C TYR A 68 14.82 12.77 -8.57
N GLY A 69 14.98 11.46 -8.71
CA GLY A 69 16.25 10.82 -9.08
C GLY A 69 17.31 10.77 -7.98
N VAL A 70 16.97 11.20 -6.76
CA VAL A 70 17.88 11.13 -5.61
C VAL A 70 17.70 9.79 -4.91
N LEU A 71 18.78 9.02 -4.78
CA LEU A 71 18.79 7.79 -3.99
C LEU A 71 18.84 8.13 -2.51
N GLY A 72 18.00 7.47 -1.71
CA GLY A 72 17.94 7.69 -0.28
C GLY A 72 16.99 6.75 0.44
N ASP A 73 16.92 6.95 1.76
CA ASP A 73 15.93 6.31 2.61
C ASP A 73 14.72 7.24 2.73
N TYR A 74 13.55 6.70 2.43
CA TYR A 74 12.28 7.41 2.42
C TYR A 74 11.27 6.68 3.30
N VAL A 75 10.25 7.40 3.78
CA VAL A 75 9.08 6.79 4.42
C VAL A 75 7.98 6.71 3.36
N VAL A 76 7.63 5.48 2.96
CA VAL A 76 6.59 5.20 1.97
C VAL A 76 5.56 4.29 2.64
N ASP A 77 4.28 4.66 2.60
CA ASP A 77 3.20 3.93 3.26
C ASP A 77 3.46 3.64 4.76
N GLU A 78 3.96 4.64 5.49
CA GLU A 78 4.34 4.55 6.91
C GLU A 78 5.51 3.58 7.21
N ALA A 79 6.19 3.06 6.19
CA ALA A 79 7.32 2.15 6.32
C ALA A 79 8.61 2.76 5.74
N PRO A 80 9.77 2.54 6.38
CA PRO A 80 11.05 2.94 5.82
C PRO A 80 11.38 2.05 4.61
N SER A 81 11.72 2.68 3.49
CA SER A 81 12.12 2.02 2.24
C SER A 81 13.29 2.75 1.60
N HIS A 82 14.17 2.00 0.94
CA HIS A 82 15.32 2.57 0.24
C HIS A 82 15.06 2.62 -1.25
N GLY A 83 15.29 3.76 -1.89
CA GLY A 83 14.92 3.93 -3.28
C GLY A 83 15.14 5.33 -3.81
N LEU A 84 14.39 5.65 -4.86
CA LEU A 84 14.30 7.01 -5.40
C LEU A 84 12.91 7.26 -5.96
N PHE A 85 12.54 8.53 -6.10
CA PHE A 85 11.33 8.92 -6.81
C PHE A 85 11.62 9.23 -8.27
N ILE A 86 10.78 8.72 -9.17
CA ILE A 86 10.73 9.13 -10.58
C ILE A 86 9.37 9.76 -10.89
N ARG A 87 9.27 10.48 -12.00
CA ARG A 87 7.98 10.99 -12.48
C ARG A 87 7.48 10.13 -13.64
N LEU A 88 6.34 9.49 -13.51
CA LEU A 88 5.71 8.74 -14.61
C LEU A 88 4.32 9.27 -14.88
N CYS A 89 4.05 9.67 -16.12
CA CYS A 89 2.78 10.27 -16.55
C CYS A 89 2.33 11.39 -15.59
N GLU A 90 3.26 12.30 -15.29
CA GLU A 90 3.07 13.45 -14.38
C GLU A 90 2.81 13.08 -12.91
N ARG A 91 2.92 11.81 -12.53
CA ARG A 91 2.77 11.35 -11.14
C ARG A 91 4.13 10.96 -10.57
N ALA A 92 4.35 11.26 -9.31
CA ALA A 92 5.48 10.68 -8.59
C ALA A 92 5.24 9.16 -8.44
N VAL A 93 6.29 8.38 -8.68
CA VAL A 93 6.30 6.93 -8.49
C VAL A 93 7.57 6.57 -7.74
N PHE A 94 7.44 5.82 -6.66
CA PHE A 94 8.58 5.36 -5.89
C PHE A 94 9.19 4.10 -6.51
N VAL A 95 10.51 4.09 -6.72
CA VAL A 95 11.27 2.91 -7.14
C VAL A 95 11.92 2.31 -5.90
N ASP A 96 11.38 1.20 -5.44
CA ASP A 96 11.81 0.51 -4.23
C ASP A 96 12.96 -0.47 -4.51
N ILE A 97 14.04 -0.37 -3.73
CA ILE A 97 15.25 -1.15 -3.87
C ILE A 97 15.40 -2.12 -2.70
N LYS A 98 15.31 -3.42 -3.01
CA LYS A 98 15.60 -4.46 -2.02
C LYS A 98 17.09 -4.42 -1.60
N GLN A 99 17.30 -4.34 -0.29
CA GLN A 99 18.61 -4.38 0.35
C GLN A 99 19.10 -5.83 0.49
N ASP A 100 19.82 -6.34 -0.51
CA ASP A 100 20.52 -7.63 -0.43
C ASP A 100 21.86 -7.57 -1.19
N ARG A 101 22.47 -8.73 -1.46
CA ARG A 101 23.75 -8.85 -2.18
C ARG A 101 23.80 -8.17 -3.57
N MET A 102 22.65 -7.85 -4.17
CA MET A 102 22.54 -7.20 -5.49
C MET A 102 22.16 -5.72 -5.39
N VAL A 103 22.22 -5.12 -4.20
CA VAL A 103 21.78 -3.73 -3.97
C VAL A 103 22.44 -2.73 -4.92
N ASP A 104 23.73 -2.85 -5.22
CA ASP A 104 24.42 -1.90 -6.10
C ASP A 104 23.96 -2.01 -7.56
N LEU A 105 23.68 -3.24 -8.02
CA LEU A 105 23.09 -3.46 -9.34
C LEU A 105 21.68 -2.87 -9.43
N ARG A 106 20.90 -2.96 -8.35
CA ARG A 106 19.56 -2.36 -8.29
C ARG A 106 19.58 -0.85 -8.18
N LYS A 107 20.56 -0.26 -7.50
CA LYS A 107 20.79 1.20 -7.50
C LYS A 107 21.09 1.70 -8.91
N ALA A 108 22.01 1.03 -9.62
CA ALA A 108 22.29 1.34 -11.02
C ALA A 108 21.05 1.19 -11.90
N ARG A 109 20.23 0.16 -11.64
CA ARG A 109 18.96 -0.05 -12.34
C ARG A 109 17.94 1.06 -12.06
N ALA A 110 17.79 1.48 -10.81
CA ALA A 110 16.88 2.58 -10.46
C ALA A 110 17.32 3.89 -11.12
N ALA A 111 18.62 4.19 -11.11
CA ALA A 111 19.18 5.33 -11.82
C ALA A 111 18.92 5.25 -13.33
N PHE A 112 19.09 4.08 -13.94
CA PHE A 112 18.77 3.84 -15.35
C PHE A 112 17.29 4.13 -15.67
N LEU A 113 16.36 3.69 -14.82
CA LEU A 113 14.93 3.99 -15.01
C LEU A 113 14.63 5.49 -14.94
N TYR A 114 15.32 6.22 -14.06
CA TYR A 114 15.22 7.68 -13.96
C TYR A 114 15.80 8.40 -15.18
N GLU A 115 16.99 8.01 -15.63
CA GLU A 115 17.63 8.58 -16.82
C GLU A 115 16.79 8.37 -18.09
N HIS A 116 16.08 7.26 -18.18
CA HIS A 116 15.25 6.87 -19.34
C HIS A 116 13.75 7.11 -19.11
N GLN A 117 13.40 8.02 -18.20
CA GLN A 117 12.01 8.28 -17.80
C GLN A 117 11.09 8.60 -18.99
N ALA A 118 11.55 9.39 -19.96
CA ALA A 118 10.74 9.74 -21.14
C ALA A 118 10.37 8.51 -21.98
N ALA A 119 11.30 7.56 -22.16
CA ALA A 119 11.03 6.32 -22.86
C ALA A 119 10.12 5.41 -22.04
N LEU A 120 10.30 5.37 -20.72
CA LEU A 120 9.43 4.63 -19.80
C LEU A 120 7.99 5.16 -19.83
N ASP A 121 7.79 6.48 -19.90
CA ASP A 121 6.49 7.14 -20.08
C ASP A 121 5.81 6.75 -21.40
N GLU A 122 6.55 6.78 -22.50
CA GLU A 122 6.02 6.36 -23.81
C GLU A 122 5.56 4.89 -23.78
N GLN A 123 6.38 4.01 -23.20
CA GLN A 123 6.06 2.59 -23.07
C GLN A 123 4.85 2.36 -22.16
N LEU A 124 4.74 3.11 -21.07
CA LEU A 124 3.57 3.05 -20.19
C LEU A 124 2.30 3.46 -20.94
N CYS A 125 2.35 4.55 -21.70
CA CYS A 125 1.22 5.00 -22.51
C CYS A 125 0.82 3.96 -23.55
N ARG A 126 1.80 3.36 -24.24
CA ARG A 126 1.57 2.28 -25.21
C ARG A 126 0.93 1.06 -24.54
N PHE A 127 1.44 0.67 -23.37
CA PHE A 127 0.91 -0.45 -22.59
C PHE A 127 -0.55 -0.21 -22.16
N MET A 128 -0.89 0.98 -21.66
CA MET A 128 -2.25 1.32 -21.25
C MET A 128 -3.23 1.36 -22.43
N ARG A 129 -2.78 1.80 -23.62
CA ARG A 129 -3.59 1.75 -24.84
C ARG A 129 -3.87 0.31 -25.29
N ALA A 130 -2.87 -0.56 -25.19
CA ALA A 130 -3.01 -1.98 -25.53
C ALA A 130 -3.83 -2.76 -24.51
N ASN A 131 -3.81 -2.34 -23.24
CA ASN A 131 -4.49 -3.00 -22.13
C ASN A 131 -5.41 -2.01 -21.37
N PRO A 132 -6.60 -1.68 -21.91
CA PRO A 132 -7.48 -0.65 -21.35
C PRO A 132 -7.90 -0.90 -19.90
N SER A 133 -7.92 -2.16 -19.45
CA SER A 133 -8.20 -2.54 -18.05
C SER A 133 -7.20 -1.99 -17.03
N PHE A 134 -6.03 -1.51 -17.49
CA PHE A 134 -5.01 -0.90 -16.65
C PHE A 134 -5.07 0.63 -16.66
N ALA A 135 -5.83 1.25 -17.57
CA ALA A 135 -5.89 2.71 -17.69
C ALA A 135 -6.56 3.38 -16.47
N THR A 136 -7.45 2.66 -15.78
CA THR A 136 -8.10 3.16 -14.55
C THR A 136 -7.28 2.91 -13.29
N ARG A 137 -6.11 2.24 -13.40
CA ARG A 137 -5.29 1.87 -12.24
C ARG A 137 -4.11 2.82 -12.12
N SER A 138 -3.87 3.37 -10.94
CA SER A 138 -2.69 4.18 -10.65
C SER A 138 -1.48 3.29 -10.39
N ILE A 139 -0.28 3.72 -10.80
CA ILE A 139 0.97 3.09 -10.37
C ILE A 139 1.33 3.68 -9.01
N ARG A 140 1.60 2.81 -8.03
CA ARG A 140 2.04 3.23 -6.68
C ARG A 140 3.56 3.19 -6.56
N TYR A 141 4.15 2.03 -6.87
CA TYR A 141 5.59 1.84 -6.78
C TYR A 141 6.09 0.81 -7.80
N ILE A 142 7.39 0.86 -8.07
CA ILE A 142 8.13 -0.11 -8.87
C ILE A 142 9.11 -0.81 -7.93
N GLY A 143 8.86 -2.08 -7.62
CA GLY A 143 9.74 -2.91 -6.79
C GLY A 143 10.85 -3.57 -7.61
N LEU A 144 12.10 -3.27 -7.30
CA LEU A 144 13.27 -3.96 -7.84
C LEU A 144 13.65 -5.12 -6.90
N HIS A 145 12.84 -6.17 -6.87
CA HIS A 145 13.01 -7.28 -5.91
C HIS A 145 13.46 -8.59 -6.55
N SER A 146 13.37 -8.69 -7.88
CA SER A 146 13.74 -9.87 -8.67
C SER A 146 15.23 -10.20 -8.56
N GLU A 147 15.57 -11.45 -8.90
CA GLU A 147 16.95 -11.87 -9.18
C GLU A 147 17.40 -11.47 -10.59
N ASP A 148 16.46 -11.31 -11.52
CA ASP A 148 16.72 -10.67 -12.81
C ASP A 148 16.76 -9.15 -12.62
N ILE A 149 17.95 -8.56 -12.75
CA ILE A 149 18.18 -7.11 -12.57
C ILE A 149 17.39 -6.27 -13.58
N GLU A 150 17.06 -6.82 -14.74
CA GLU A 150 16.25 -6.11 -15.71
C GLU A 150 14.76 -6.11 -15.37
N GLN A 151 14.33 -6.98 -14.44
CA GLN A 151 12.94 -7.14 -14.06
C GLN A 151 12.57 -6.32 -12.80
N GLY A 152 11.52 -5.51 -12.92
CA GLY A 152 10.83 -4.84 -11.82
C GLY A 152 9.37 -5.25 -11.75
N GLU A 153 8.78 -5.10 -10.58
CA GLU A 153 7.35 -5.33 -10.32
C GLU A 153 6.66 -3.98 -10.18
N VAL A 154 5.67 -3.71 -11.02
CA VAL A 154 4.93 -2.45 -11.03
C VAL A 154 3.61 -2.67 -10.32
N PHE A 155 3.50 -2.13 -9.12
CA PHE A 155 2.33 -2.29 -8.26
C PHE A 155 1.30 -1.21 -8.56
N ARG A 156 0.06 -1.64 -8.75
CA ARG A 156 -1.05 -0.78 -9.18
C ARG A 156 -2.24 -0.84 -8.24
N ASP A 157 -2.99 0.25 -8.17
CA ASP A 157 -4.20 0.41 -7.35
C ASP A 157 -5.40 0.83 -8.22
N PRO A 158 -6.57 0.16 -8.11
CA PRO A 158 -6.87 -1.02 -7.30
C PRO A 158 -6.17 -2.29 -7.79
N ASP A 159 -5.81 -3.14 -6.81
CA ASP A 159 -5.02 -4.39 -6.87
C ASP A 159 -4.62 -4.86 -8.28
N GLY A 160 -3.32 -4.86 -8.53
CA GLY A 160 -2.73 -5.52 -9.68
C GLY A 160 -1.21 -5.37 -9.68
N TYR A 161 -0.55 -6.30 -10.34
CA TYR A 161 0.87 -6.20 -10.63
C TYR A 161 1.07 -6.34 -12.13
N THR A 162 2.07 -5.65 -12.66
CA THR A 162 2.57 -5.83 -14.03
C THR A 162 4.08 -5.93 -13.96
N LEU A 163 4.69 -6.72 -14.84
CA LEU A 163 6.14 -6.81 -14.88
C LEU A 163 6.71 -5.69 -15.73
N LEU A 164 7.86 -5.17 -15.34
CA LEU A 164 8.67 -4.24 -16.11
C LEU A 164 9.98 -4.92 -16.46
N LYS A 165 10.21 -5.25 -17.73
CA LYS A 165 11.47 -5.83 -18.20
C LYS A 165 12.20 -4.82 -19.09
N GLY A 166 13.39 -4.38 -18.68
CA GLY A 166 14.05 -3.26 -19.35
C GLY A 166 13.21 -1.99 -19.20
N LEU A 167 12.64 -1.49 -20.29
CA LEU A 167 11.69 -0.36 -20.27
C LEU A 167 10.27 -0.78 -20.66
N THR A 168 10.04 -2.08 -20.86
CA THR A 168 8.80 -2.62 -21.42
C THR A 168 7.91 -3.19 -20.33
N PHE A 169 6.66 -2.75 -20.31
CA PHE A 169 5.62 -3.28 -19.44
C PHE A 169 5.02 -4.55 -20.05
N ILE A 170 4.87 -5.59 -19.23
CA ILE A 170 4.33 -6.90 -19.59
C ILE A 170 3.10 -7.15 -18.72
N ALA A 171 1.99 -7.53 -19.37
CA ALA A 171 0.70 -7.80 -18.75
C ALA A 171 0.66 -9.18 -18.09
#